data_AF-A0A556R2K9-F1
#
_entry.id   AF-A0A556R2K9-F1
#
_cell.length_a   1.000
_cell.length_b   1.000
_cell.length_c   1.000
_cell.angle_alpha   90.00
_cell.angle_beta   90.00
_cell.angle_gamma   90.00
#
_symmetry.space_group_name_H-M   'P 1'
#
loop_
_entity.id
_entity.type
_entity.pdbx_description
1 polymer ?
#
loop_
_entity_poly.entity_id
_entity_poly.type
_entity_poly.pdbx_seq_one_letter_code
_entity_poly.pdbx_strand_id
1 'polypeptide(L)'
;MVYLIPAPGLLTALLLALIDIRSRRVPRLLVLLGLVLQTVTLLVFSLIRAQPMLLVQCLLLTLASAGLQLLLALIRPGALGLGDVTATGLVALSLSVLGWATILVWWAMMGLLGLIALALAWLARRRGPVRTHNPLSLAYVPVILAAAVAALIIDTV
;
A
#
# COMPACT_ATOMS: atom_id res chain seq x y z
N MET A 1 13.43 18.76 -2.43
CA MET A 1 12.31 18.06 -3.10
C MET A 1 12.06 16.74 -2.37
N VAL A 2 11.12 16.73 -1.42
CA VAL A 2 10.86 15.55 -0.55
C VAL A 2 10.15 14.42 -1.32
N TYR A 3 9.44 14.76 -2.40
CA TYR A 3 8.66 13.86 -3.26
C TYR A 3 9.46 12.80 -4.02
N LEU A 4 10.79 12.93 -4.11
CA LEU A 4 11.67 11.92 -4.73
C LEU A 4 12.09 10.82 -3.74
N ILE A 5 11.93 11.04 -2.44
CA ILE A 5 12.33 10.10 -1.38
C ILE A 5 11.44 8.84 -1.32
N PRO A 6 10.12 8.91 -1.60
CA PRO A 6 9.27 7.72 -1.74
C PRO A 6 9.56 6.88 -2.99
N ALA A 7 10.32 7.38 -3.97
CA ALA A 7 10.45 6.77 -5.29
C ALA A 7 10.95 5.31 -5.28
N PRO A 8 12.00 4.90 -4.55
CA PRO A 8 12.47 3.51 -4.60
C PRO A 8 11.43 2.53 -4.06
N GLY A 9 10.72 2.89 -2.99
CA GLY A 9 9.63 2.09 -2.44
C GLY A 9 8.39 2.05 -3.33
N LEU A 10 8.02 3.16 -3.97
CA LEU A 10 6.90 3.19 -4.93
C LEU A 10 7.20 2.42 -6.23
N LEU A 11 8.44 2.48 -6.74
CA LEU A 11 8.85 1.71 -7.91
C LEU A 11 8.84 0.20 -7.63
N THR A 12 9.29 -0.21 -6.44
CA THR A 12 9.21 -1.61 -6.01
C THR A 12 7.77 -2.05 -5.78
N ALA A 13 6.92 -1.19 -5.21
CA ALA A 13 5.47 -1.44 -5.12
C ALA A 13 4.78 -1.54 -6.49
N LEU A 14 5.21 -0.76 -7.49
CA LEU A 14 4.76 -0.87 -8.88
C LEU A 14 5.15 -2.21 -9.49
N LEU A 15 6.40 -2.64 -9.33
CA LEU A 15 6.84 -3.96 -9.78
C LEU A 15 6.03 -5.09 -9.11
N LEU A 16 5.78 -4.98 -7.81
CA LEU A 16 4.94 -5.92 -7.07
C LEU A 16 3.51 -5.93 -7.59
N ALA A 17 2.91 -4.77 -7.89
CA ALA A 17 1.58 -4.67 -8.46
C ALA A 17 1.50 -5.36 -9.84
N LEU A 18 2.51 -5.18 -10.70
CA LEU A 18 2.56 -5.83 -12.01
C LEU A 18 2.71 -7.35 -11.89
N ILE A 19 3.53 -7.82 -10.95
CA ILE A 19 3.71 -9.26 -10.68
C ILE A 19 2.43 -9.85 -10.08
N ASP A 20 1.75 -9.12 -9.19
CA ASP A 20 0.49 -9.55 -8.57
C ASP A 20 -0.62 -9.69 -9.63
N ILE A 21 -0.71 -8.74 -10.58
CA ILE A 21 -1.63 -8.83 -11.73
C ILE A 21 -1.33 -10.06 -12.60
N ARG A 22 -0.05 -10.34 -12.88
CA ARG A 22 0.36 -11.39 -13.81
C ARG A 22 0.31 -12.80 -13.20
N SER A 23 0.70 -12.94 -11.95
CA SER A 23 0.98 -14.24 -11.33
C SER A 23 0.18 -14.50 -10.05
N ARG A 24 -0.63 -13.54 -9.57
CA ARG A 24 -1.40 -13.61 -8.32
C ARG A 24 -0.57 -14.09 -7.11
N ARG A 25 0.72 -13.76 -7.11
CA ARG A 25 1.68 -14.13 -6.08
C ARG A 25 2.55 -12.93 -5.81
N VAL A 26 2.62 -12.55 -4.53
CA VAL A 26 3.51 -11.47 -4.07
C VAL A 26 4.85 -12.10 -3.67
N PRO A 27 5.95 -11.86 -4.43
CA PRO A 27 7.26 -12.39 -4.09
C PRO A 27 7.81 -11.69 -2.85
N ARG A 28 7.82 -12.40 -1.72
CA ARG A 28 8.26 -11.87 -0.42
C ARG A 28 9.66 -11.26 -0.44
N LEU A 29 10.57 -11.84 -1.23
CA LEU A 29 11.94 -11.35 -1.38
C LEU A 29 11.98 -9.94 -1.99
N LEU A 30 11.09 -9.65 -2.94
CA LEU A 30 11.04 -8.37 -3.64
C LEU A 30 10.42 -7.29 -2.75
N VAL A 31 9.44 -7.66 -1.91
CA VAL A 31 8.92 -6.78 -0.85
C VAL A 31 10.02 -6.42 0.14
N LEU A 32 10.78 -7.42 0.59
CA LEU A 32 11.86 -7.22 1.56
C LEU A 32 12.97 -6.34 0.99
N LEU A 33 13.34 -6.55 -0.29
CA LEU A 33 14.25 -5.66 -1.02
C LEU A 33 13.74 -4.21 -1.07
N GLY A 34 12.48 -4.00 -1.44
CA GLY A 34 11.88 -2.66 -1.46
C GLY A 34 11.89 -2.01 -0.08
N LEU A 35 11.60 -2.78 0.96
CA LEU A 35 11.55 -2.28 2.34
C LEU A 35 12.94 -1.87 2.83
N VAL A 36 13.95 -2.69 2.54
CA VAL A 36 15.36 -2.37 2.84
C VAL A 36 15.81 -1.13 2.08
N LEU A 37 15.56 -1.06 0.77
CA LEU A 37 15.93 0.10 -0.06
C LEU A 37 15.29 1.39 0.44
N GLN A 38 13.99 1.36 0.74
CA GLN A 38 13.27 2.52 1.27
C GLN A 38 13.77 2.91 2.66
N THR A 39 14.02 1.95 3.54
CA THR A 39 14.57 2.21 4.89
C THR A 39 15.96 2.85 4.82
N VAL A 40 16.84 2.35 3.96
CA VAL A 40 18.18 2.93 3.74
C VAL A 40 18.07 4.36 3.23
N THR A 41 17.16 4.61 2.29
CA THR A 41 16.90 5.97 1.75
C THR A 41 16.43 6.93 2.84
N LEU A 42 15.50 6.50 3.70
CA LEU A 42 15.02 7.29 4.84
C LEU A 42 16.13 7.53 5.88
N LEU A 43 16.98 6.54 6.12
CA LEU A 43 18.10 6.66 7.05
C LEU A 43 19.11 7.70 6.56
N VAL A 44 19.54 7.61 5.29
CA VAL A 44 20.43 8.60 4.68
C VAL A 44 19.81 9.99 4.73
N PHE A 45 18.53 10.13 4.38
CA PHE A 45 17.82 11.41 4.42
C PHE A 45 17.72 11.99 5.85
N SER A 46 17.41 11.14 6.84
CA SER A 46 17.32 11.53 8.25
C SER A 46 18.66 12.01 8.80
N LEU A 47 19.77 11.35 8.41
CA LEU A 47 21.12 11.77 8.77
C LEU A 47 21.49 13.12 8.13
N ILE A 48 21.19 13.32 6.85
CA ILE A 48 21.46 14.59 6.14
C ILE A 48 20.67 15.75 6.76
N ARG A 49 19.42 15.50 7.17
CA ARG A 49 18.56 16.50 7.82
C ARG A 49 18.84 16.69 9.32
N ALA A 50 19.72 15.88 9.92
CA ALA A 50 19.95 15.81 11.36
C ALA A 50 18.65 15.62 12.17
N GLN A 51 17.71 14.86 11.64
CA GLN A 51 16.37 14.64 12.22
C GLN A 51 16.11 13.14 12.40
N PRO A 52 16.70 12.49 13.42
CA PRO A 52 16.50 11.05 13.67
C PRO A 52 15.04 10.72 14.02
N MET A 53 14.31 11.68 14.59
CA MET A 53 12.90 11.52 14.94
C MET A 53 12.01 11.25 13.72
N LEU A 54 12.42 11.73 12.53
CA LEU A 54 11.68 11.51 11.28
C LEU A 54 11.68 10.02 10.90
N LEU A 55 12.81 9.33 11.08
CA LEU A 55 12.90 7.90 10.82
C LEU A 55 12.02 7.10 11.78
N VAL A 56 12.02 7.47 13.07
CA VAL A 56 11.14 6.86 14.08
C VAL A 56 9.68 7.06 13.72
N GLN A 57 9.27 8.28 13.36
CA GLN A 57 7.92 8.57 12.91
C GLN A 57 7.53 7.73 11.69
N CYS A 58 8.41 7.61 10.69
CA CYS A 58 8.15 6.81 9.50
C CYS A 58 7.93 5.33 9.84
N LEU A 59 8.78 4.77 10.70
CA LEU A 59 8.66 3.40 11.18
C LEU A 59 7.36 3.18 11.98
N LEU A 60 7.00 4.10 12.88
CA LEU A 60 5.77 4.01 13.68
C LEU A 60 4.52 4.06 12.80
N LEU A 61 4.46 4.98 11.84
CA LEU A 61 3.33 5.10 10.92
C LEU A 61 3.20 3.88 10.01
N THR A 62 4.33 3.33 9.58
CA THR A 62 4.39 2.07 8.82
C THR A 62 3.86 0.90 9.64
N LEU A 63 4.32 0.77 10.89
CA LEU A 63 3.94 -0.32 11.77
C LEU A 63 2.46 -0.23 12.17
N ALA A 64 1.95 0.98 12.40
CA ALA A 64 0.53 1.23 12.61
C ALA A 64 -0.31 0.84 11.37
N SER A 65 0.12 1.22 10.17
CA SER A 65 -0.59 0.89 8.93
C SER A 65 -0.56 -0.61 8.61
N ALA A 66 0.62 -1.25 8.72
CA ALA A 66 0.76 -2.69 8.53
C ALA A 66 -0.01 -3.47 9.60
N GLY A 67 0.00 -3.01 10.86
CA GLY A 67 -0.77 -3.58 11.96
C GLY A 67 -2.27 -3.48 11.73
N LEU A 68 -2.76 -2.34 11.25
CA LEU A 68 -4.17 -2.16 10.88
C LEU A 68 -4.56 -3.09 9.72
N GLN A 69 -3.72 -3.22 8.69
CA GLN A 69 -3.96 -4.15 7.58
C GLN A 69 -3.95 -5.61 8.03
N LEU A 70 -3.05 -5.97 8.95
CA LEU A 70 -2.99 -7.29 9.55
C LEU A 70 -4.25 -7.58 10.36
N LEU A 71 -4.73 -6.63 11.15
CA LEU A 71 -5.97 -6.74 11.91
C LEU A 71 -7.16 -7.02 10.96
N LEU A 72 -7.26 -6.28 9.85
CA LEU A 72 -8.29 -6.51 8.83
C LEU A 72 -8.18 -7.91 8.22
N ALA A 73 -6.96 -8.39 7.95
CA ALA A 73 -6.72 -9.73 7.44
C ALA A 73 -7.12 -10.83 8.46
N LEU A 74 -6.94 -10.58 9.76
CA LEU A 74 -7.35 -11.49 10.83
C LEU A 74 -8.87 -11.49 11.05
N ILE A 75 -9.55 -10.35 10.90
CA ILE A 75 -11.01 -10.25 11.04
C ILE A 75 -11.73 -10.95 9.88
N ARG A 76 -11.17 -10.89 8.65
CA ARG A 76 -11.73 -11.54 7.46
C ARG A 76 -10.70 -12.45 6.79
N PRO A 77 -10.40 -13.62 7.40
CA PRO A 77 -9.47 -14.59 6.83
C PRO A 77 -10.02 -15.10 5.50
N GLY A 78 -9.29 -14.87 4.41
CA GLY A 78 -9.68 -15.24 3.05
C GLY A 78 -10.01 -14.08 2.11
N ALA A 79 -10.19 -12.86 2.63
CA ALA A 79 -10.36 -11.65 1.81
C ALA A 79 -9.03 -10.93 1.54
N LEU A 80 -8.09 -10.99 2.49
CA LEU A 80 -6.81 -10.29 2.47
C LEU A 80 -5.67 -11.29 2.74
N GLY A 81 -4.64 -11.25 1.90
CA GLY A 81 -3.47 -12.10 2.03
C GLY A 81 -2.36 -11.45 2.86
N LEU A 82 -1.42 -12.26 3.37
CA LEU A 82 -0.19 -11.75 3.98
C LEU A 82 0.64 -10.89 3.00
N GLY A 83 0.52 -11.15 1.69
CA GLY A 83 1.15 -10.32 0.66
C GLY A 83 0.66 -8.87 0.71
N ASP A 84 -0.64 -8.66 0.93
CA ASP A 84 -1.25 -7.34 1.02
C ASP A 84 -0.74 -6.57 2.23
N VAL A 85 -0.63 -7.23 3.38
CA VAL A 85 -0.07 -6.62 4.61
C VAL A 85 1.35 -6.12 4.37
N THR A 86 2.19 -6.93 3.71
CA THR A 86 3.57 -6.54 3.43
C THR A 86 3.68 -5.44 2.37
N ALA A 87 2.78 -5.43 1.38
CA ALA A 87 2.70 -4.36 0.38
C ALA A 87 2.23 -3.04 1.00
N THR A 88 1.23 -3.08 1.88
CA THR A 88 0.80 -1.92 2.68
C THR A 88 1.96 -1.40 3.53
N GLY A 89 2.74 -2.27 4.15
CA GLY A 89 3.94 -1.87 4.90
C GLY A 89 4.96 -1.13 4.02
N LEU A 90 5.28 -1.66 2.84
CA LEU A 90 6.21 -1.02 1.91
C LEU A 90 5.73 0.37 1.45
N VAL A 91 4.45 0.47 1.07
CA VAL A 91 3.86 1.72 0.59
C VAL A 91 3.71 2.74 1.72
N ALA A 92 3.29 2.31 2.91
CA ALA A 92 3.20 3.16 4.09
C ALA A 92 4.57 3.74 4.46
N LEU A 93 5.63 2.93 4.42
CA LEU A 93 7.01 3.39 4.67
C LEU A 93 7.49 4.41 3.64
N SER A 94 7.03 4.27 2.40
CA SER A 94 7.35 5.19 1.33
C SER A 94 6.66 6.54 1.52
N LEU A 95 5.37 6.52 1.88
CA LEU A 95 4.55 7.71 2.05
C LEU A 95 4.76 8.43 3.39
N SER A 96 5.20 7.72 4.43
CA SER A 96 5.31 8.27 5.78
C SER A 96 6.27 9.45 5.90
N VAL A 97 7.19 9.60 4.94
CA VAL A 97 8.12 10.74 4.85
C VAL A 97 7.40 12.06 4.54
N LEU A 98 6.23 12.00 3.89
CA LEU A 98 5.41 13.16 3.54
C LEU A 98 4.59 13.64 4.75
N GLY A 99 4.32 12.73 5.69
CA GLY A 99 3.72 13.04 6.98
C GLY A 99 2.50 12.16 7.29
N TRP A 100 1.87 12.46 8.42
CA TRP A 100 0.71 11.71 8.90
C TRP A 100 -0.56 12.00 8.07
N ALA A 101 -0.73 13.24 7.59
CA ALA A 101 -1.89 13.64 6.78
C ALA A 101 -1.97 12.84 5.47
N THR A 102 -0.84 12.68 4.78
CA THR A 102 -0.74 11.90 3.53
C THR A 102 -1.13 10.44 3.75
N ILE A 103 -0.74 9.84 4.88
CA ILE A 103 -1.15 8.47 5.24
C ILE A 103 -2.66 8.37 5.50
N LEU A 104 -3.26 9.36 6.15
CA LEU A 104 -4.71 9.38 6.36
C LEU A 104 -5.47 9.51 5.04
N VAL A 105 -5.02 10.40 4.15
CA VAL A 105 -5.60 10.55 2.80
C VAL A 105 -5.47 9.24 2.03
N TRP A 106 -4.30 8.61 2.07
CA TRP A 106 -4.07 7.32 1.45
C TRP A 106 -5.00 6.22 1.98
N TRP A 107 -5.15 6.11 3.31
CA TRP A 107 -6.10 5.18 3.93
C TRP A 107 -7.55 5.47 3.53
N ALA A 108 -7.94 6.74 3.48
CA ALA A 108 -9.27 7.15 3.03
C ALA A 108 -9.51 6.76 1.56
N MET A 109 -8.55 6.98 0.68
CA MET A 109 -8.62 6.58 -0.74
C MET A 109 -8.69 5.05 -0.89
N MET A 110 -7.87 4.33 -0.15
CA MET A 110 -7.86 2.87 -0.13
C MET A 110 -9.20 2.30 0.36
N GLY A 111 -9.78 2.89 1.41
CA GLY A 111 -11.11 2.56 1.91
C GLY A 111 -12.22 2.87 0.90
N LEU A 112 -12.16 4.04 0.25
CA LEU A 112 -13.13 4.44 -0.79
C LEU A 112 -13.11 3.48 -1.98
N LEU A 113 -11.92 3.13 -2.48
CA LEU A 113 -11.77 2.14 -3.56
C LEU A 113 -12.31 0.77 -3.14
N GLY A 114 -12.08 0.36 -1.88
CA GLY A 114 -12.66 -0.86 -1.31
C GLY A 114 -14.19 -0.84 -1.27
N LEU A 115 -14.80 0.28 -0.88
CA LEU A 115 -16.26 0.45 -0.86
C LEU A 115 -16.87 0.44 -2.26
N ILE A 116 -16.23 1.11 -3.23
CA ILE A 116 -16.65 1.10 -4.64
C ILE A 116 -16.62 -0.32 -5.19
N ALA A 117 -15.55 -1.07 -4.92
CA ALA A 117 -15.44 -2.47 -5.35
C ALA A 117 -16.55 -3.34 -4.73
N LEU A 118 -16.87 -3.13 -3.44
CA LEU A 118 -17.96 -3.84 -2.77
C LEU A 118 -19.34 -3.49 -3.37
N ALA A 119 -19.59 -2.22 -3.66
CA ALA A 119 -20.82 -1.74 -4.29
C ALA A 119 -21.02 -2.34 -5.69
N LEU A 120 -19.96 -2.37 -6.50
CA LEU A 120 -19.98 -3.00 -7.83
C LEU A 120 -20.21 -4.50 -7.72
N ALA A 121 -19.55 -5.20 -6.80
CA ALA A 121 -19.75 -6.63 -6.58
C ALA A 121 -21.18 -6.96 -6.11
N TRP A 122 -21.79 -6.08 -5.33
CA TRP A 122 -23.19 -6.21 -4.91
C TRP A 122 -24.16 -5.97 -6.07
N LEU A 123 -23.91 -4.96 -6.89
CA LEU A 123 -24.71 -4.68 -8.09
C LEU A 123 -24.61 -5.80 -9.13
N ALA A 124 -23.42 -6.36 -9.32
CA ALA A 124 -23.18 -7.49 -10.23
C ALA A 124 -23.93 -8.74 -9.77
N ARG A 125 -23.96 -9.04 -8.46
CA ARG A 125 -24.74 -10.15 -7.89
C ARG A 125 -26.25 -9.98 -8.08
N ARG A 126 -26.75 -8.74 -8.13
CA ARG A 126 -28.17 -8.46 -8.43
C ARG A 126 -28.56 -8.67 -9.90
N ARG A 127 -27.60 -8.68 -10.84
CA ARG A 127 -27.86 -8.79 -12.28
C ARG A 127 -27.86 -10.23 -12.84
N GLY A 128 -27.83 -11.25 -11.97
CA GLY A 128 -27.89 -12.68 -12.35
C GLY A 128 -26.60 -13.46 -12.04
N PRO A 129 -26.62 -14.80 -12.14
CA PRO A 129 -25.50 -15.64 -11.76
C PRO A 129 -24.39 -15.48 -12.81
N VAL A 130 -23.41 -14.61 -12.52
CA VAL A 130 -22.23 -14.45 -13.37
C VAL A 130 -21.44 -15.76 -13.32
N ARG A 131 -21.60 -16.59 -14.37
CA ARG A 131 -20.70 -17.70 -14.72
C ARG A 131 -19.41 -17.12 -15.30
N THR A 132 -18.56 -16.54 -14.46
CA THR A 132 -17.16 -16.31 -14.83
C THR A 132 -16.27 -16.72 -13.68
N HIS A 133 -15.17 -17.39 -14.02
CA HIS A 133 -14.11 -17.81 -13.11
C HIS A 133 -13.72 -16.68 -12.14
N ASN A 134 -14.06 -16.85 -10.86
CA ASN A 134 -13.53 -16.13 -9.69
C ASN A 134 -13.26 -14.61 -9.86
N PRO A 135 -14.30 -13.77 -10.00
CA PRO A 135 -14.17 -12.31 -10.21
C PRO A 135 -13.75 -11.51 -8.96
N LEU A 136 -13.57 -12.18 -7.81
CA LEU A 136 -13.33 -11.54 -6.50
C LEU A 136 -11.87 -11.59 -6.03
N SER A 137 -10.97 -12.28 -6.73
CA SER A 137 -9.54 -12.14 -6.46
C SER A 137 -9.03 -10.95 -7.27
N LEU A 138 -9.42 -9.74 -6.83
CA LEU A 138 -8.73 -8.53 -7.24
C LEU A 138 -7.35 -8.59 -6.60
N ALA A 139 -6.33 -8.42 -7.44
CA ALA A 139 -5.00 -8.03 -6.97
C ALA A 139 -5.16 -6.74 -6.16
N TYR A 140 -4.99 -6.82 -4.84
CA TYR A 140 -5.22 -5.69 -3.93
C TYR A 140 -4.00 -4.75 -3.91
N VAL A 141 -2.82 -5.26 -4.26
CA VAL A 141 -1.57 -4.48 -4.38
C VAL A 141 -1.69 -3.31 -5.38
N PRO A 142 -2.26 -3.48 -6.59
CA PRO A 142 -2.58 -2.35 -7.48
C PRO A 142 -3.47 -1.27 -6.86
N VAL A 143 -4.45 -1.64 -6.02
CA VAL A 143 -5.34 -0.68 -5.35
C VAL A 143 -4.57 0.12 -4.31
N ILE A 144 -3.71 -0.56 -3.53
CA ILE A 144 -2.81 0.05 -2.56
C ILE A 144 -1.92 1.10 -3.26
N LEU A 145 -1.34 0.75 -4.41
CA LEU A 145 -0.50 1.65 -5.19
C LEU A 145 -1.27 2.81 -5.82
N ALA A 146 -2.44 2.55 -6.41
CA ALA A 146 -3.27 3.59 -7.02
C ALA A 146 -3.70 4.64 -5.98
N ALA A 147 -4.10 4.19 -4.78
CA ALA A 147 -4.40 5.07 -3.67
C ALA A 147 -3.16 5.89 -3.25
N ALA A 148 -1.97 5.29 -3.27
CA ALA A 148 -0.73 5.98 -2.91
C ALA A 148 -0.37 7.09 -3.90
N VAL A 149 -0.53 6.83 -5.20
CA VAL A 149 -0.34 7.84 -6.25
C VAL A 149 -1.37 8.97 -6.10
N ALA A 150 -2.63 8.66 -5.82
CA ALA A 150 -3.66 9.68 -5.59
C ALA A 150 -3.31 10.56 -4.37
N ALA A 151 -2.90 9.94 -3.26
CA ALA A 151 -2.47 10.68 -2.07
C ALA A 151 -1.25 11.56 -2.33
N LEU A 152 -0.28 11.06 -3.12
CA LEU A 152 0.89 11.83 -3.52
C LEU A 152 0.51 13.05 -4.39
N ILE A 153 -0.43 12.87 -5.34
CA ILE A 153 -0.92 13.98 -6.17
C ILE A 153 -1.61 15.04 -5.30
N ILE A 154 -2.44 14.63 -4.35
CA ILE A 154 -3.14 15.56 -3.44
C ILE A 154 -2.13 16.32 -2.56
N ASP A 155 -1.08 15.66 -2.09
CA ASP A 155 -0.01 16.28 -1.27
C ASP A 155 0.83 17.30 -2.05
N THR A 156 0.82 17.21 -3.39
CA THR A 156 1.58 18.12 -4.29
C THR A 156 0.80 19.35 -4.75
N VAL A 157 -0.50 19.44 -4.48
CA VAL A 157 -1.40 20.54 -4.88
C VAL A 157 -1.60 21.50 -3.72
#